data_AF-A0A937SWQ9-F1
#
_entry.id   AF-A0A937SWQ9-F1
#
_cell.length_a   1.000
_cell.length_b   1.000
_cell.length_c   1.000
_cell.angle_alpha   90.00
_cell.angle_beta   90.00
_cell.angle_gamma   90.00
#
_symmetry.space_group_name_H-M   'P 1'
#
loop_
_entity.id
_entity.type
_entity.pdbx_description
1 polymer ?
#
loop_
_entity_poly.entity_id
_entity_poly.type
_entity_poly.pdbx_seq_one_letter_code
_entity_poly.pdbx_strand_id
1 'polypeptide(L)'
;MMVAFTDQECADAVESVQRAIGTSTLAQIISEKRHLNTIMISGVMPDIKNLENGSYKYYKTLFIVTGSNSTPVTKYFIEYINSKEGRAILAKTGHLPI
;
A
#
# COMPACT_ATOMS: atom_id res chain seq x y z
N MET A 1 -9.55 0.53 26.61
CA MET A 1 -10.00 0.71 25.21
C MET A 1 -8.80 1.14 24.40
N MET A 2 -8.47 0.43 23.34
CA MET A 2 -7.40 0.80 22.42
C MET A 2 -8.02 1.61 21.28
N VAL A 3 -7.44 2.76 20.95
CA VAL A 3 -7.87 3.62 19.85
C VAL A 3 -6.64 3.94 19.03
N ALA A 4 -6.74 3.76 17.71
CA ALA A 4 -5.69 4.07 16.74
C ALA A 4 -6.26 5.05 15.72
N PHE A 5 -5.50 6.08 15.37
CA PHE A 5 -5.89 7.17 14.49
C PHE A 5 -5.13 7.15 13.16
N THR A 6 -3.99 6.48 13.11
CA THR A 6 -3.15 6.35 11.92
C THR A 6 -3.03 4.90 11.46
N ASP A 7 -2.68 4.71 10.20
CA ASP A 7 -2.41 3.39 9.62
C ASP A 7 -1.27 2.68 10.40
N GLN A 8 -0.26 3.42 10.86
CA GLN A 8 0.83 2.88 11.68
C GLN A 8 0.33 2.43 13.06
N GLU A 9 -0.43 3.26 13.76
CA GLU A 9 -1.02 2.89 15.06
C GLU A 9 -1.96 1.68 14.94
N CYS A 10 -2.70 1.57 13.83
CA CYS A 10 -3.56 0.42 13.57
C CYS A 10 -2.73 -0.87 13.39
N ALA A 11 -1.62 -0.80 12.66
CA ALA A 11 -0.73 -1.94 12.49
C ALA A 11 -0.03 -2.31 13.81
N ASP A 12 0.43 -1.35 14.61
CA ASP A 12 1.00 -1.60 15.96
C ASP A 12 -0.01 -2.26 16.89
N ALA A 13 -1.25 -1.79 16.87
CA ALA A 13 -2.36 -2.36 17.64
C ALA A 13 -2.58 -3.84 17.30
N VAL A 14 -2.60 -4.19 16.00
CA VAL A 14 -2.80 -5.57 15.55
C VAL A 14 -1.57 -6.44 15.89
N GLU A 15 -0.36 -5.92 15.78
CA GLU A 15 0.87 -6.66 16.14
C GLU A 15 0.95 -6.94 17.65
N SER A 16 0.50 -6.01 18.49
CA SER A 16 0.63 -6.09 19.95
C SER A 16 -0.41 -7.00 20.62
N VAL A 17 -1.52 -7.31 19.95
CA VAL A 17 -2.63 -8.06 20.54
C VAL A 17 -2.70 -9.47 19.93
N GLN A 18 -2.49 -10.48 20.78
CA GLN A 18 -2.58 -11.88 20.37
C GLN A 18 -3.95 -12.18 19.74
N ARG A 19 -3.94 -12.76 18.53
CA ARG A 19 -5.14 -13.12 17.75
C ARG A 19 -6.00 -11.93 17.31
N ALA A 20 -5.44 -10.71 17.29
CA ALA A 20 -6.11 -9.58 16.67
C ALA A 20 -6.23 -9.75 15.15
N ILE A 21 -7.24 -9.11 14.59
CA ILE A 21 -7.47 -8.99 13.16
C ILE A 21 -7.76 -7.53 12.85
N GLY A 22 -7.19 -7.03 11.76
CA GLY A 22 -7.40 -5.67 11.29
C GLY A 22 -7.19 -5.57 9.78
N THR A 23 -7.41 -4.39 9.24
CA THR A 23 -7.19 -4.09 7.83
C THR A 23 -5.91 -3.29 7.65
N SER A 24 -5.15 -3.58 6.62
CA SER A 24 -3.98 -2.81 6.21
C SER A 24 -3.87 -2.82 4.68
N THR A 25 -3.11 -1.89 4.11
CA THR A 25 -2.66 -2.03 2.72
C THR A 25 -1.50 -3.03 2.65
N LEU A 26 -1.40 -3.76 1.54
CA LEU A 26 -0.20 -4.58 1.25
C LEU A 26 1.05 -3.68 1.18
N ALA A 27 0.87 -2.46 0.67
CA ALA A 27 1.90 -1.44 0.59
C ALA A 27 2.58 -1.17 1.93
N GLN A 28 1.78 -0.90 2.97
CA GLN A 28 2.29 -0.64 4.31
C GLN A 28 3.02 -1.86 4.88
N ILE A 29 2.41 -3.05 4.80
CA ILE A 29 3.00 -4.28 5.34
C ILE A 29 4.40 -4.53 4.77
N ILE A 30 4.55 -4.41 3.44
CA ILE A 30 5.82 -4.69 2.75
C ILE A 30 6.83 -3.56 2.98
N SER A 31 6.43 -2.30 2.79
CA SER A 31 7.36 -1.16 2.85
C SER A 31 7.88 -0.90 4.26
N GLU A 32 7.05 -1.10 5.29
CA GLU A 32 7.43 -0.94 6.71
C GLU A 32 8.00 -2.24 7.31
N LYS A 33 8.03 -3.34 6.55
CA LYS A 33 8.46 -4.67 7.01
C LYS A 33 7.73 -5.13 8.28
N ARG A 34 6.39 -4.99 8.27
CA ARG A 34 5.55 -5.34 9.40
C ARG A 34 5.53 -6.84 9.66
N HIS A 35 5.41 -7.21 10.93
CA HIS A 35 5.31 -8.60 11.39
C HIS A 35 3.85 -9.05 11.39
N LEU A 36 3.16 -8.82 10.28
CA LEU A 36 1.74 -9.12 10.09
C LEU A 36 1.55 -10.18 9.01
N ASN A 37 0.64 -11.11 9.27
CA ASN A 37 0.24 -12.11 8.28
C ASN A 37 -0.97 -11.61 7.48
N THR A 38 -0.87 -11.63 6.16
CA THR A 38 -2.02 -11.39 5.29
C THR A 38 -2.88 -12.64 5.17
N ILE A 39 -4.21 -12.47 5.17
CA ILE A 39 -5.16 -13.57 4.99
C ILE A 39 -5.81 -13.52 3.60
N MET A 40 -6.13 -14.68 3.06
CA MET A 40 -6.93 -14.79 1.83
C MET A 40 -8.36 -14.32 2.10
N ILE A 41 -8.95 -13.65 1.11
CA ILE A 41 -10.38 -13.33 1.11
C ILE A 41 -11.03 -14.13 0.00
N SER A 42 -11.99 -14.99 0.35
CA SER A 42 -12.67 -15.91 -0.59
C SER A 42 -11.70 -16.78 -1.40
N GLY A 43 -10.60 -17.23 -0.78
CA GLY A 43 -9.57 -18.05 -1.42
C GLY A 43 -8.60 -17.29 -2.34
N VAL A 44 -8.69 -15.96 -2.42
CA VAL A 44 -7.77 -15.12 -3.22
C VAL A 44 -6.74 -14.45 -2.32
N MET A 45 -5.45 -14.62 -2.65
CA MET A 45 -4.35 -13.98 -1.94
C MET A 45 -4.26 -12.48 -2.25
N PRO A 46 -4.01 -11.61 -1.25
CA PRO A 46 -3.72 -10.20 -1.45
C PRO A 46 -2.29 -9.99 -1.98
N ASP A 47 -2.08 -10.22 -3.27
CA ASP A 47 -0.80 -10.02 -3.94
C ASP A 47 -0.97 -9.19 -5.23
N ILE A 48 0.14 -8.69 -5.77
CA ILE A 48 0.15 -7.84 -6.97
C ILE A 48 -0.41 -8.60 -8.18
N LYS A 49 -0.13 -9.90 -8.30
CA LYS A 49 -0.58 -10.72 -9.43
C LYS A 49 -2.11 -10.83 -9.46
N ASN A 50 -2.73 -11.06 -8.32
CA ASN A 50 -4.18 -11.17 -8.20
C ASN A 50 -4.87 -9.79 -8.27
N LEU A 51 -4.19 -8.72 -7.87
CA LEU A 51 -4.66 -7.36 -8.10
C LEU A 51 -4.64 -7.02 -9.59
N GLU A 52 -3.53 -7.31 -10.29
CA GLU A 52 -3.35 -7.03 -11.71
C GLU A 52 -4.35 -7.79 -12.60
N ASN A 53 -4.64 -9.05 -12.28
CA ASN A 53 -5.61 -9.84 -13.03
C ASN A 53 -7.08 -9.62 -12.59
N GLY A 54 -7.32 -8.73 -11.60
CA GLY A 54 -8.65 -8.37 -11.12
C GLY A 54 -9.33 -9.39 -10.19
N SER A 55 -8.65 -10.48 -9.82
CA SER A 55 -9.20 -11.48 -8.88
C SER A 55 -9.30 -10.92 -7.46
N TYR A 56 -8.37 -10.06 -7.05
CA TYR A 56 -8.39 -9.41 -5.73
C TYR A 56 -9.14 -8.09 -5.78
N LYS A 57 -10.32 -8.03 -5.16
CA LYS A 57 -11.27 -6.92 -5.29
C LYS A 57 -11.11 -5.79 -4.25
N TYR A 58 -10.24 -5.97 -3.26
CA TYR A 58 -10.12 -5.05 -2.12
C TYR A 58 -8.86 -4.19 -2.24
N TYR A 59 -8.96 -3.07 -2.94
CA TYR A 59 -7.85 -2.13 -3.11
C TYR A 59 -8.33 -0.69 -3.00
N LYS A 60 -7.37 0.23 -2.86
CA LYS A 60 -7.61 1.67 -2.97
C LYS A 60 -6.57 2.28 -3.91
N THR A 61 -6.97 3.28 -4.67
CA THR A 61 -6.07 4.01 -5.55
C THR A 61 -5.36 5.11 -4.76
N LEU A 62 -4.04 5.17 -4.88
CA LEU A 62 -3.24 6.26 -4.34
C LEU A 62 -3.02 7.30 -5.44
N PHE A 63 -3.32 8.56 -5.13
CA PHE A 63 -3.18 9.66 -6.07
C PHE A 63 -2.07 10.61 -5.61
N ILE A 64 -1.31 11.13 -6.57
CA ILE A 64 -0.46 12.30 -6.35
C ILE A 64 -1.29 13.52 -6.76
N VAL A 65 -1.58 14.39 -5.81
CA VAL A 65 -2.38 15.60 -6.03
C VAL A 65 -1.45 16.80 -6.00
N THR A 66 -1.47 17.61 -7.06
CA THR A 66 -0.70 18.85 -7.15
C THR A 66 -1.54 20.01 -7.64
N GLY A 67 -1.16 21.23 -7.29
CA GLY A 67 -1.82 22.45 -7.79
C GLY A 67 -1.60 22.67 -9.28
N SER A 68 -2.39 23.58 -9.87
CA SER A 68 -2.28 23.96 -11.28
C SER A 68 -0.90 24.52 -11.66
N ASN A 69 -0.22 25.17 -10.70
CA ASN A 69 1.10 25.77 -10.88
C ASN A 69 2.21 24.97 -10.18
N SER A 70 2.30 23.67 -10.47
CA SER A 70 3.38 22.81 -9.96
C SER A 70 4.76 23.28 -10.40
N THR A 71 5.70 23.33 -9.45
CA THR A 71 7.10 23.71 -9.71
C THR A 71 7.79 22.70 -10.65
N PRO A 72 8.88 23.09 -11.34
CA PRO A 72 9.67 22.15 -12.15
C PRO A 72 10.14 20.92 -11.37
N VAL A 73 10.55 21.10 -10.10
CA VAL A 73 10.99 20.00 -9.23
C VAL A 73 9.84 19.04 -8.92
N THR A 74 8.64 19.56 -8.68
CA THR A 74 7.44 18.73 -8.48
C THR A 74 7.12 17.89 -9.72
N LYS A 75 7.20 18.48 -10.92
CA LYS A 75 6.97 17.76 -12.18
C LYS A 75 8.01 16.67 -12.41
N TYR A 76 9.28 16.98 -12.18
CA TYR A 76 10.38 16.01 -12.27
C TYR A 76 10.19 14.83 -11.32
N PHE A 77 9.73 15.07 -10.10
CA PHE A 77 9.44 13.99 -9.16
C PHE A 77 8.28 13.09 -9.62
N ILE A 78 7.22 13.67 -10.18
CA ILE A 78 6.12 12.89 -10.76
C ILE A 78 6.61 12.06 -11.96
N GLU A 79 7.46 12.63 -12.81
CA GLU A 79 8.10 11.91 -13.91
C GLU A 79 8.97 10.76 -13.40
N TYR A 80 9.74 10.97 -12.33
CA TYR A 80 10.53 9.93 -11.68
C TYR A 80 9.66 8.79 -11.15
N ILE A 81 8.55 9.09 -10.47
CA ILE A 81 7.62 8.05 -9.98
C ILE A 81 7.10 7.18 -11.12
N ASN A 82 6.81 7.79 -12.28
CA ASN A 82 6.32 7.09 -13.47
C ASN A 82 7.43 6.42 -14.30
N SER A 83 8.71 6.67 -13.98
CA SER A 83 9.85 6.06 -14.67
C SER A 83 9.92 4.54 -14.41
N LYS A 84 10.74 3.83 -15.20
CA LYS A 84 11.00 2.40 -14.99
C LYS A 84 11.49 2.10 -13.56
N GLU A 85 12.31 2.99 -13.01
CA GLU A 85 12.85 2.84 -11.65
C GLU A 85 11.77 3.07 -10.59
N GLY A 86 11.01 4.17 -10.69
CA GLY A 86 9.92 4.47 -9.78
C GLY A 86 8.85 3.37 -9.75
N ARG A 87 8.44 2.88 -10.93
CA ARG A 87 7.51 1.74 -11.04
C ARG A 87 8.08 0.45 -10.45
N ALA A 88 9.39 0.20 -10.58
CA ALA A 88 10.02 -0.96 -9.96
C ALA A 88 10.05 -0.87 -8.43
N ILE A 89 10.24 0.33 -7.86
CA ILE A 89 10.15 0.56 -6.41
C ILE A 89 8.72 0.31 -5.92
N LEU A 90 7.72 0.86 -6.62
CA LEU A 90 6.31 0.67 -6.31
C LEU A 90 5.91 -0.82 -6.32
N ALA A 91 6.29 -1.56 -7.37
CA ALA A 91 6.03 -2.99 -7.46
C ALA A 91 6.71 -3.79 -6.33
N LYS A 92 7.96 -3.46 -5.99
CA LYS A 92 8.67 -4.12 -4.87
C LYS A 92 8.04 -3.84 -3.50
N THR A 93 7.26 -2.76 -3.39
CA THR A 93 6.65 -2.32 -2.14
C THR A 93 5.14 -2.59 -2.10
N GLY A 94 4.62 -3.53 -2.89
CA GLY A 94 3.22 -3.97 -2.78
C GLY A 94 2.20 -3.09 -3.52
N HIS A 95 2.66 -2.19 -4.40
CA HIS A 95 1.79 -1.38 -5.25
C HIS A 95 1.67 -1.98 -6.65
N LEU A 96 0.53 -1.78 -7.30
CA LEU A 96 0.37 -1.98 -8.74
C LEU A 96 0.54 -0.63 -9.44
N PRO A 97 1.67 -0.37 -10.14
CA PRO A 97 1.86 0.88 -10.86
C PRO A 97 1.05 0.84 -12.16
N ILE A 98 0.08 1.75 -12.28
CA ILE A 98 -0.74 1.93 -13.48
C ILE A 98 0.00 2.76 -14.54
#